data_AF-A0A934F1G4-F1
#
_entry.id   AF-A0A934F1G4-F1
#
_cell.length_a   1.000
_cell.length_b   1.000
_cell.length_c   1.000
_cell.angle_alpha   90.00
_cell.angle_beta   90.00
_cell.angle_gamma   90.00
#
_symmetry.space_group_name_H-M   'P 1'
#
loop_
_entity.id
_entity.type
_entity.pdbx_description
1 polymer ?
#
loop_
_entity_poly.entity_id
_entity_poly.type
_entity_poly.pdbx_seq_one_letter_code
_entity_poly.pdbx_strand_id
1 'polypeptide(L)' 'MRTIHAVFQNDGKWFIARCLDLPVTTQGKTLAAAKKNLLEAVELYIETWGEPEGKPAKEVYLTSMEVAA' A
#
# COMPACT_ATOMS: atom_id res chain seq x y z
N MET A 1 14.25 -8.98 -7.34
CA MET A 1 13.65 -7.77 -6.74
C MET A 1 12.38 -7.44 -7.49
N ARG A 2 11.28 -7.26 -6.77
CA ARG A 2 9.95 -6.90 -7.31
C ARG A 2 9.64 -5.46 -6.93
N THR A 3 9.03 -4.71 -7.83
CA THR A 3 8.50 -3.38 -7.53
C THR A 3 7.06 -3.52 -7.06
N ILE A 4 6.73 -2.83 -5.97
CA ILE A 4 5.36 -2.65 -5.50
C ILE A 4 5.00 -1.17 -5.53
N HIS A 5 3.72 -0.87 -5.77
CA HIS A 5 3.17 0.47 -5.80
C HIS A 5 2.31 0.67 -4.56
N ALA A 6 2.48 1.81 -3.89
CA ALA A 6 1.80 2.07 -2.64
C ALA A 6 1.46 3.55 -2.47
N VAL A 7 0.35 3.82 -1.78
CA VAL A 7 -0.05 5.16 -1.36
C VAL A 7 0.10 5.27 0.15
N PHE A 8 0.67 6.40 0.60
CA PHE A 8 0.83 6.74 2.00
C PHE A 8 0.05 8.01 2.31
N GLN A 9 -0.96 7.92 3.17
CA GLN A 9 -1.79 9.04 3.58
C GLN A 9 -1.53 9.35 5.05
N ASN A 10 -1.26 10.60 5.38
CA ASN A 10 -1.15 11.05 6.77
C ASN A 10 -2.51 11.60 7.24
N ASP A 11 -3.08 11.03 8.28
CA ASP A 11 -4.34 11.49 8.90
C ASP A 11 -4.12 12.49 10.06
N GLY A 12 -2.87 12.88 10.30
CA GLY A 12 -2.44 13.73 11.41
C GLY A 12 -1.94 12.96 12.64
N LYS A 13 -2.20 11.64 12.73
CA LYS A 13 -1.80 10.77 13.85
C LYS A 13 -1.02 9.54 13.39
N TRP A 14 -1.25 9.08 12.17
CA TRP A 14 -0.66 7.92 11.54
C TRP A 14 -0.47 8.16 10.04
N PHE A 15 0.56 7.52 9.50
CA PHE A 15 0.65 7.24 8.07
C PHE A 15 -0.05 5.92 7.79
N ILE A 16 -1.13 5.96 7.04
CA ILE A 16 -1.83 4.78 6.51
C ILE A 16 -1.18 4.42 5.17
N ALA A 17 -0.66 3.20 5.07
CA ALA A 17 0.06 2.69 3.91
C ALA A 17 -0.80 1.62 3.22
N ARG A 18 -1.12 1.82 1.95
CA ARG A 18 -1.90 0.87 1.14
C ARG A 18 -1.08 0.39 -0.04
N CYS A 19 -0.89 -0.92 -0.16
CA CYS A 19 -0.37 -1.54 -1.38
C CYS A 19 -1.46 -1.49 -2.45
N LEU A 20 -1.08 -1.12 -3.67
CA LEU A 20 -1.98 -1.08 -4.83
C LEU A 20 -1.99 -2.40 -5.60
N ASP A 21 -0.94 -3.21 -5.43
CA ASP A 21 -0.76 -4.47 -6.16
C ASP A 21 -1.28 -5.69 -5.39
N LEU A 22 -1.52 -5.55 -4.09
CA LEU A 22 -1.91 -6.60 -3.16
C LEU A 22 -2.91 -6.07 -2.13
N PRO A 23 -3.79 -6.92 -1.56
CA PRO A 23 -4.76 -6.53 -0.54
C PRO A 23 -4.10 -6.35 0.84
N VAL A 24 -3.04 -5.55 0.91
CA VAL A 24 -2.24 -5.31 2.11
C VAL A 24 -2.32 -3.83 2.47
N THR A 25 -2.75 -3.56 3.70
CA THR A 25 -2.78 -2.23 4.29
C THR A 25 -2.12 -2.28 5.66
N THR A 26 -1.24 -1.33 5.93
CA THR A 26 -0.56 -1.18 7.22
C THR A 26 -0.55 0.28 7.66
N GLN A 27 0.06 0.56 8.80
CA GLN A 27 0.19 1.92 9.30
C GLN A 27 1.50 2.10 10.08
N GLY A 28 1.94 3.34 10.23
CA GLY A 28 3.09 3.69 11.06
C GLY A 28 3.01 5.13 11.60
N LYS A 29 3.69 5.40 12.72
CA LYS A 29 3.74 6.76 13.30
C LYS A 29 4.54 7.75 12.49
N THR A 30 5.44 7.25 11.66
CA THR A 30 6.25 8.04 10.72
C THR A 30 6.14 7.41 9.34
N LEU A 31 6.44 8.18 8.29
CA LEU A 31 6.50 7.65 6.93
C LEU A 31 7.49 6.48 6.82
N ALA A 32 8.63 6.56 7.50
CA ALA A 32 9.64 5.48 7.52
C ALA A 32 9.08 4.21 8.16
N ALA A 33 8.41 4.32 9.31
CA ALA A 33 7.77 3.18 9.97
C ALA A 33 6.67 2.57 9.11
N ALA A 34 5.82 3.39 8.49
CA ALA A 34 4.75 2.91 7.61
C ALA A 34 5.31 2.18 6.38
N LYS A 35 6.40 2.68 5.77
CA LYS A 35 7.09 2.01 4.67
C LYS A 35 7.65 0.65 5.09
N LYS A 36 8.34 0.59 6.23
CA LYS A 36 8.88 -0.65 6.78
C LYS A 36 7.77 -1.68 7.03
N ASN A 37 6.70 -1.27 7.71
CA ASN A 37 5.59 -2.15 8.04
C ASN A 37 4.89 -2.66 6.77
N LEU A 38 4.72 -1.81 5.75
CA LEU A 38 4.12 -2.25 4.49
C LEU A 38 5.00 -3.26 3.76
N LEU A 39 6.32 -3.06 3.74
CA LEU A 39 7.25 -4.00 3.11
C LEU A 39 7.16 -5.39 3.76
N GLU A 40 7.30 -5.44 5.09
CA GLU A 40 7.25 -6.71 5.85
C GLU A 40 5.91 -7.44 5.65
N ALA A 41 4.79 -6.70 5.67
CA ALA A 41 3.48 -7.30 5.48
C ALA A 41 3.25 -7.82 4.04
N VAL A 42 3.80 -7.15 3.03
CA VAL A 42 3.75 -7.61 1.64
C VAL A 42 4.59 -8.85 1.44
N GLU A 43 5.79 -8.89 2.00
CA GLU A 43 6.67 -10.06 1.95
C GLU A 43 5.99 -11.28 2.60
N LEU A 44 5.42 -11.09 3.80
CA LEU A 44 4.65 -12.13 4.49
C LEU A 44 3.42 -12.59 3.68
N TYR A 45 2.74 -11.67 3.00
CA TYR A 45 1.60 -12.02 2.14
C TYR A 45 2.03 -12.96 1.02
N ILE A 46 3.11 -12.62 0.31
CA ILE A 46 3.61 -13.42 -0.81
C ILE A 46 4.11 -14.78 -0.32
N GLU A 47 4.77 -14.84 0.83
CA GLU A 47 5.19 -16.11 1.45
C GLU A 47 4.00 -17.01 1.77
N THR A 48 2.89 -16.44 2.26
CA THR A 48 1.74 -17.20 2.74
C THR A 48 0.84 -17.68 1.60
N TRP A 49 0.58 -16.82 0.61
CA TRP A 49 -0.41 -17.07 -0.44
C TRP A 49 0.20 -17.28 -1.83
N GLY A 50 1.52 -17.17 -1.94
CA GLY A 50 2.22 -17.22 -3.22
C GLY A 50 2.09 -15.90 -3.99
N GLU A 51 2.53 -15.93 -5.25
CA GLU A 51 2.47 -14.76 -6.10
C GLU A 51 1.03 -14.46 -6.54
N PRO A 52 0.58 -13.20 -6.45
CA PRO A 52 -0.72 -12.83 -7.01
C PRO A 52 -0.71 -13.03 -8.53
N GLU A 53 -1.77 -13.62 -9.08
CA GLU A 53 -1.94 -13.80 -10.53
C GLU A 53 -2.15 -12.46 -11.27
N GLY A 54 -2.38 -11.37 -10.54
CA GLY A 54 -2.63 -10.02 -11.06
C GLY A 54 -1.38 -9.31 -11.57
N LYS A 55 -1.53 -8.54 -12.66
CA LYS A 55 -0.49 -7.62 -13.12
C LYS A 55 -0.38 -6.44 -12.14
N PRO A 56 0.83 -5.97 -11.80
CA PRO A 56 1.00 -4.79 -10.98
C PRO A 56 0.33 -3.58 -11.65
N ALA A 57 -0.13 -2.64 -10.82
CA ALA A 57 -0.74 -1.41 -11.24
C ALA A 57 0.20 -0.67 -12.21
N LYS A 58 -0.33 -0.25 -13.35
CA LYS A 58 0.34 0.62 -14.32
C LYS A 58 -0.48 1.89 -14.44
N GLU A 59 0.19 3.03 -14.64
CA GLU A 59 -0.46 4.33 -14.86
C GLU A 59 -1.42 4.71 -13.71
N VAL A 60 -0.89 4.79 -12.49
CA VAL A 60 -1.67 5.14 -11.30
C VAL A 60 -1.93 6.64 -11.25
N TYR A 61 -3.20 7.04 -11.22
CA TYR A 61 -3.63 8.41 -11.01
C TYR A 61 -4.26 8.57 -9.62
N LEU A 62 -3.68 9.44 -8.78
CA LEU A 62 -4.27 9.83 -7.49
C LEU A 62 -4.94 11.19 -7.64
N THR A 63 -6.26 11.24 -7.43
CA THR A 63 -7.06 12.47 -7.55
C THR A 63 -8.12 12.56 -6.46
N SER A 64 -8.65 13.76 -6.24
CA SER A 64 -9.83 14.00 -5.40
C SER A 64 -11.06 14.17 -6.29
N MET A 65 -12.22 13.71 -5.80
CA MET A 65 -13.50 13.84 -6.50
C MET A 65 -14.55 14.35 -5.52
N GLU A 66 -15.39 15.29 -5.97
CA GLU A 66 -16.59 15.69 -5.23
C GLU A 66 -17.72 14.71 -5.53
N VAL A 67 -18.50 14.35 -4.50
CA VAL A 67 -19.65 13.44 -4.62
C VAL A 67 -20.88 14.11 -4.02
N ALA A 68 -22.04 13.96 -4.68
CA ALA A 68 -23.31 14.35 -4.10
C ALA A 68 -23.73 13.31 -3.05
N ALA A 69 -24.10 13.78 -1.85
CA ALA A 69 -24.57 12.95 -0.74
C ALA A 69 -26.09 12.84 -0.72
#